data_AF-A0AAU6AJ01-F1
#
_entry.id   AF-A0AAU6AJ01-F1
#
_cell.length_a   1.000
_cell.length_b   1.000
_cell.length_c   1.000
_cell.angle_alpha   90.00
_cell.angle_beta   90.00
_cell.angle_gamma   90.00
#
_symmetry.space_group_name_H-M   'P 1'
#
loop_
_entity.id
_entity.type
_entity.pdbx_description
1 polymer ?
#
loop_
_entity_poly.entity_id
_entity_poly.type
_entity_poly.pdbx_seq_one_letter_code
_entity_poly.pdbx_strand_id
1 'polypeptide(L)' 'MTSLAPRSVPPAPVCPPAQVGPCAGCGHPTHRYGLGGCPLCVVCHAPVLERQAKK' A
#
# COMPACT_ATOMS: atom_id res chain seq x y z
N MET A 1 6.90 -20.60 -14.24
CA MET A 1 5.73 -20.07 -13.51
C MET A 1 6.27 -19.38 -12.27
N THR A 2 6.30 -18.05 -12.25
CA THR A 2 7.00 -17.27 -11.21
C THR A 2 6.38 -17.55 -9.85
N SER A 3 7.21 -18.05 -8.92
CA SER A 3 6.88 -18.24 -7.52
C SER A 3 6.49 -16.89 -6.91
N LEU A 4 5.18 -16.66 -6.76
CA LEU A 4 4.64 -15.67 -5.84
C LEU A 4 4.98 -16.15 -4.43
N ALA A 5 6.16 -15.79 -3.93
CA ALA A 5 6.31 -15.72 -2.48
C ALA A 5 5.11 -14.93 -1.97
N PRO A 6 4.35 -15.41 -0.96
CA PRO A 6 3.19 -14.70 -0.47
C PRO A 6 3.70 -13.39 0.13
N ARG A 7 3.69 -12.31 -0.66
CA ARG A 7 3.92 -10.96 -0.14
C ARG A 7 2.89 -10.80 0.97
N SER A 8 3.34 -10.40 2.15
CA SER A 8 2.48 -10.16 3.29
C SER A 8 1.27 -9.34 2.82
N VAL A 9 0.08 -9.94 2.85
CA VAL A 9 -1.12 -9.29 2.37
C VAL A 9 -1.43 -8.17 3.36
N PRO A 10 -1.44 -6.90 2.93
CA PRO A 10 -1.77 -5.83 3.84
C PRO A 10 -3.22 -5.99 4.30
N PRO A 11 -3.55 -5.60 5.54
CA PRO A 11 -4.91 -5.68 6.03
C PRO A 11 -5.84 -4.84 5.14
N ALA A 12 -7.08 -5.29 4.98
CA ALA A 12 -8.08 -4.56 4.24
C ALA A 12 -8.28 -3.17 4.87
N PRO A 13 -8.31 -2.09 4.07
CA PRO A 13 -8.53 -0.75 4.60
C PRO A 13 -9.93 -0.66 5.22
N VAL A 14 -10.02 -0.14 6.44
CA VAL A 14 -11.28 0.09 7.18
C VAL A 14 -11.99 1.40 6.77
N CYS A 15 -11.56 2.00 5.67
CA CYS A 15 -12.01 3.32 5.20
C CYS A 15 -13.17 3.21 4.20
N PRO A 16 -13.98 4.27 4.02
CA PRO A 16 -15.02 4.30 3.01
C PRO A 16 -14.48 3.94 1.61
N PRO A 17 -15.24 3.22 0.78
CA PRO A 17 -14.79 2.79 -0.54
C PRO A 17 -14.42 3.95 -1.47
N ALA A 18 -14.97 5.15 -1.25
CA ALA A 18 -14.56 6.37 -1.95
C ALA A 18 -13.10 6.77 -1.70
N GLN A 19 -12.51 6.30 -0.61
CA GLN A 19 -11.14 6.54 -0.20
C GLN A 19 -10.20 5.38 -0.55
N VAL A 20 -10.76 4.23 -0.91
CA VAL A 20 -9.99 3.02 -1.23
C VAL A 20 -9.68 2.99 -2.73
N GLY A 21 -8.42 2.70 -3.06
CA GLY A 21 -7.97 2.53 -4.44
C GLY A 21 -6.86 1.49 -4.56
N PRO A 22 -6.49 1.10 -5.79
CA PRO A 22 -5.42 0.13 -6.00
C PRO A 22 -4.05 0.76 -5.67
N CYS A 23 -3.24 0.04 -4.90
CA CYS A 23 -1.84 0.39 -4.64
C CYS A 23 -1.05 0.48 -5.96
N ALA A 24 -0.30 1.56 -6.15
CA ALA A 24 0.49 1.78 -7.37
C ALA A 24 1.62 0.75 -7.57
N GLY A 25 2.08 0.07 -6.50
CA GLY A 25 3.16 -0.92 -6.58
C GLY A 25 2.71 -2.37 -6.68
N CYS A 26 1.52 -2.71 -6.17
CA CYS A 26 1.07 -4.11 -6.12
C CYS A 26 -0.40 -4.32 -6.50
N GLY A 27 -1.17 -3.26 -6.76
CA GLY A 27 -2.60 -3.34 -7.08
C GLY A 27 -3.53 -3.64 -5.91
N HIS A 28 -3.00 -3.98 -4.73
CA HIS A 28 -3.84 -4.33 -3.57
C HIS A 28 -4.70 -3.13 -3.11
N PRO A 29 -5.97 -3.35 -2.73
CA PRO A 29 -6.83 -2.28 -2.23
C PRO A 29 -6.22 -1.63 -0.99
N THR A 30 -6.04 -0.31 -1.04
CA THR A 30 -5.45 0.45 0.06
C THR A 30 -6.08 1.84 0.15
N HIS A 31 -5.87 2.52 1.27
CA HIS A 31 -6.35 3.88 1.47
C HIS A 31 -5.54 4.83 0.59
N ARG A 32 -6.04 5.10 -0.63
CA ARG A 32 -5.32 5.85 -1.66
C ARG A 32 -5.81 7.30 -1.77
N TYR A 33 -7.09 7.54 -1.53
CA TYR A 33 -7.73 8.83 -1.72
C TYR A 33 -8.22 9.37 -0.38
N GLY A 34 -8.29 10.70 -0.23
CA GLY A 34 -8.72 11.36 1.01
C GLY A 34 -7.55 11.89 1.85
N LEU A 35 -7.88 12.37 3.05
CA LEU A 35 -6.89 12.95 3.96
C LEU A 35 -5.97 11.85 4.49
N GLY A 36 -4.66 11.99 4.25
CA GLY A 36 -3.68 10.96 4.60
C GLY A 36 -3.68 9.73 3.67
N GLY A 37 -4.34 9.81 2.52
CA GLY A 37 -4.28 8.77 1.49
C GLY A 37 -2.85 8.58 0.96
N CYS A 38 -2.45 7.33 0.75
CA CYS A 38 -1.11 6.98 0.28
C CYS A 38 -1.21 6.19 -1.04
N PRO A 39 -0.43 6.53 -2.08
CA PRO A 39 -0.46 5.79 -3.34
C PRO A 39 0.08 4.35 -3.21
N LEU A 40 0.73 4.03 -2.08
CA LEU A 40 1.30 2.74 -1.77
C LEU A 40 0.63 2.16 -0.52
N CYS A 41 0.40 0.84 -0.52
CA CYS A 41 -0.01 0.13 0.69
C CYS A 41 1.11 0.11 1.73
N VAL A 42 0.79 -0.16 3.00
CA VAL A 42 1.76 -0.19 4.11
C VAL A 42 3.02 -1.03 3.82
N VAL A 43 2.87 -2.12 3.08
CA VAL A 43 3.98 -3.01 2.68
C VAL A 43 4.86 -2.38 1.61
N CYS A 44 4.28 -1.75 0.60
CA CYS A 44 5.05 -1.07 -0.44
C CYS A 44 5.62 0.27 0.05
N HIS A 45 4.97 0.88 1.05
CA HIS A 45 5.38 2.13 1.64
C HIS A 45 6.52 1.96 2.65
N ALA A 46 6.58 0.84 3.40
CA ALA A 46 7.64 0.56 4.35
C ALA A 46 9.08 0.78 3.81
N PRO A 47 9.51 0.17 2.69
CA PRO A 47 10.86 0.39 2.17
C PRO A 47 11.08 1.83 1.64
N VAL A 48 10.01 2.54 1.30
CA VAL A 48 10.06 3.94 0.87
C VAL A 48 10.27 4.87 2.07
N LEU A 49 9.57 4.61 3.18
CA LEU A 49 9.75 5.32 4.44
C LEU A 49 11.17 5.11 5.00
N GLU A 50 11.68 3.89 4.98
CA GLU A 50 13.06 3.60 5.44
C GLU A 50 14.11 4.35 4.61
N ARG A 51 13.88 4.51 3.29
CA ARG A 51 14.76 5.31 2.43
C ARG A 51 14.65 6.80 2.70
N GLN A 52 13.46 7.30 3.01
CA GLN A 52 13.23 8.72 3.31
C GLN A 52 13.77 9.11 4.69
N ALA A 53 13.67 8.23 5.69
CA ALA A 53 14.16 8.48 7.05
C ALA A 53 15.69 8.58 7.16
N LYS A 54 16.42 8.17 6.11
CA LYS A 54 17.89 8.19 6.06
C LYS A 54 18.46 9.39 5.29
N LYS A 55 17.61 10.35 4.91
CA LYS A 55 17.97 11.56 4.17
C LYS A 55 17.85 12.78 5.07
#